data_AF-A0A7W1HC80-F1
#
_entry.id   AF-A0A7W1HC80-F1
#
_cell.length_a   1.000
_cell.length_b   1.000
_cell.length_c   1.000
_cell.angle_alpha   90.00
_cell.angle_beta   90.00
_cell.angle_gamma   90.00
#
_symmetry.space_group_name_H-M   'P 1'
#
loop_
_entity.id
_entity.type
_entity.pdbx_description
1 polymer ?
#
loop_
_entity_poly.entity_id
_entity_poly.type
_entity_poly.pdbx_seq_one_letter_code
_entity_poly.pdbx_strand_id
1 'polypeptide(L)'
;MVPSVVGYAEGEEILFMHTEASDAAVADTLSKMMKSPVLVVPQLGQVPEALLANVYVFTNGIQPRGARGPFEYQPDIFDTPPGTPGYSPLRAVNLVAWTAPSQARLLTSAEEVRAAQAAGEITVERSGVVVNMPLLTWPGGGER
;
A
#
# COMPACT_ATOMS: atom_id res chain seq x y z
N MET A 1 8.38 -8.62 17.70
CA MET A 1 8.81 -7.45 16.90
C MET A 1 7.86 -7.35 15.71
N VAL A 2 7.38 -6.15 15.37
CA VAL A 2 6.55 -5.97 14.17
C VAL A 2 7.48 -6.05 12.95
N PRO A 3 7.22 -6.94 11.98
CA PRO A 3 8.09 -7.12 10.82
C PRO A 3 7.97 -5.94 9.84
N SER A 4 9.10 -5.58 9.23
CA SER A 4 9.09 -4.66 8.08
C SER A 4 8.64 -5.38 6.81
N VAL A 5 8.01 -4.62 5.92
CA VAL A 5 7.51 -5.07 4.62
C VAL A 5 8.10 -4.16 3.55
N VAL A 6 8.42 -4.75 2.40
CA VAL A 6 8.91 -4.03 1.23
C VAL A 6 7.72 -3.47 0.43
N GLY A 7 7.81 -2.18 0.07
CA GLY A 7 6.92 -1.50 -0.86
C GLY A 7 7.70 -0.58 -1.79
N TYR A 8 7.00 0.19 -2.61
CA TYR A 8 7.61 1.21 -3.46
C TYR A 8 7.04 2.61 -3.19
N ALA A 9 7.90 3.63 -3.30
CA ALA A 9 7.50 5.03 -3.33
C ALA A 9 8.47 5.82 -4.21
N GLU A 10 7.94 6.69 -5.08
CA GLU A 10 8.75 7.54 -5.99
C GLU A 10 9.83 6.78 -6.78
N GLY A 11 9.54 5.52 -7.17
CA GLY A 11 10.49 4.69 -7.93
C GLY A 11 11.53 3.94 -7.09
N GLU A 12 11.56 4.13 -5.77
CA GLU A 12 12.50 3.48 -4.86
C GLU A 12 11.83 2.43 -3.96
N GLU A 13 12.60 1.40 -3.59
CA GLU A 13 12.19 0.43 -2.59
C GLU A 13 12.18 1.06 -1.18
N ILE A 14 11.09 0.85 -0.45
CA ILE A 14 10.90 1.34 0.91
C ILE A 14 10.54 0.20 1.87
N LEU A 15 10.74 0.44 3.17
CA LEU A 15 10.30 -0.43 4.25
C LEU A 15 9.17 0.25 5.02
N PHE A 16 8.15 -0.52 5.40
CA PHE A 16 7.03 -0.06 6.21
C PHE A 16 6.51 -1.16 7.14
N MET A 17 5.53 -0.86 8.00
CA MET A 17 4.89 -1.85 8.89
C MET A 17 3.36 -1.77 8.78
N HIS A 18 2.66 -2.83 9.19
CA HIS A 18 1.22 -2.82 9.43
C HIS A 18 0.97 -2.85 10.93
N THR A 19 0.32 -1.83 11.51
CA THR A 19 0.11 -1.76 12.96
C THR A 19 -1.37 -1.87 13.35
N GLU A 20 -2.24 -1.07 12.73
CA GLU A 20 -3.68 -1.06 12.98
C GLU A 20 -4.47 -0.97 11.68
N ALA A 21 -5.67 -1.57 11.62
CA ALA A 21 -6.59 -1.46 10.50
C ALA A 21 -8.02 -1.15 10.96
N SER A 22 -8.77 -0.42 10.14
CA SER A 22 -10.16 -0.07 10.42
C SER A 22 -11.12 -1.26 10.30
N ASP A 23 -10.75 -2.26 9.51
CA ASP A 23 -11.58 -3.42 9.21
C ASP A 23 -11.02 -4.69 9.85
N ALA A 24 -11.91 -5.48 10.47
CA ALA A 24 -11.52 -6.67 11.23
C ALA A 24 -11.01 -7.82 10.32
N ALA A 25 -11.57 -7.98 9.13
CA ALA A 25 -11.15 -9.02 8.19
C ALA A 25 -9.80 -8.68 7.55
N VAL A 26 -9.56 -7.40 7.26
CA VAL A 26 -8.24 -6.93 6.80
C VAL A 26 -7.19 -7.09 7.91
N ALA A 27 -7.51 -6.71 9.15
CA ALA A 27 -6.60 -6.90 10.28
C ALA A 27 -6.21 -8.37 10.49
N ASP A 28 -7.18 -9.30 10.41
CA ASP A 28 -6.92 -10.74 10.54
C ASP A 28 -6.06 -11.28 9.38
N THR A 29 -6.37 -10.88 8.15
CA THR A 29 -5.57 -11.23 6.95
C THR A 29 -4.12 -10.79 7.09
N LEU A 30 -3.91 -9.50 7.41
CA LEU A 30 -2.57 -8.93 7.58
C LEU A 30 -1.84 -9.59 8.77
N SER A 31 -2.56 -9.89 9.86
CA SER A 31 -1.96 -10.55 11.03
C SER A 31 -1.41 -11.93 10.70
N LYS A 32 -2.17 -12.72 9.92
CA LYS A 32 -1.75 -14.05 9.45
C LYS A 32 -0.58 -13.97 8.47
N MET A 33 -0.67 -13.05 7.50
CA MET A 33 0.39 -12.82 6.51
C MET A 33 1.71 -12.44 7.18
N MET A 34 1.66 -11.47 8.10
CA MET A 34 2.86 -10.95 8.77
C MET A 34 3.34 -11.81 9.93
N LYS A 35 2.55 -12.80 10.36
CA LYS A 35 2.78 -13.57 11.59
C LYS A 35 3.03 -12.64 12.79
N SER A 36 2.32 -11.53 12.82
CA SER A 36 2.49 -10.43 13.78
C SER A 36 1.15 -9.69 13.92
N PRO A 37 0.74 -9.26 15.11
CA PRO A 37 -0.60 -8.70 15.31
C PRO A 37 -0.78 -7.36 14.59
N VAL A 38 -1.88 -7.25 13.85
CA VAL A 38 -2.45 -5.98 13.37
C VAL A 38 -3.75 -5.75 14.14
N LEU A 39 -3.85 -4.65 14.88
CA LEU A 39 -5.00 -4.39 15.76
C LEU A 39 -6.19 -3.82 14.99
N VAL A 40 -7.40 -4.18 15.42
CA VAL A 40 -8.63 -3.62 14.85
C VAL A 40 -8.96 -2.30 15.54
N VAL A 41 -9.02 -1.22 14.78
CA VAL A 41 -9.39 0.13 15.25
C VAL A 41 -10.42 0.75 14.29
N PRO A 42 -11.72 0.46 14.46
CA PRO A 42 -12.76 0.88 13.52
C PRO A 42 -12.84 2.40 13.29
N GLN A 43 -12.42 3.20 14.26
CA GLN A 43 -12.38 4.66 14.19
C GLN A 43 -11.44 5.17 13.09
N LEU A 44 -10.44 4.39 12.66
CA LEU A 44 -9.59 4.76 11.54
C LEU A 44 -10.39 4.94 10.25
N GLY A 45 -11.49 4.20 10.06
CA GLY A 45 -12.38 4.35 8.91
C GLY A 45 -13.21 5.64 8.92
N GLN A 46 -13.18 6.40 10.03
CA GLN A 46 -13.89 7.67 10.18
C GLN A 46 -12.96 8.88 9.99
N VAL A 47 -11.67 8.64 9.76
CA VAL A 47 -10.69 9.71 9.55
C VAL A 47 -11.04 10.45 8.25
N PRO A 48 -11.16 11.79 8.28
CA PRO A 48 -11.43 12.59 7.08
C PRO A 48 -10.42 12.30 5.98
N GLU A 49 -10.91 12.19 4.74
CA GLU A 49 -10.07 11.87 3.58
C GLU A 49 -8.87 12.81 3.40
N ALA A 50 -9.03 14.09 3.74
CA ALA A 50 -7.96 15.09 3.67
C ALA A 50 -6.79 14.82 4.64
N LEU A 51 -6.94 13.90 5.61
CA LEU A 51 -5.90 13.50 6.56
C LEU A 51 -5.27 12.14 6.21
N LEU A 52 -5.74 11.50 5.13
CA LEU A 52 -5.24 10.21 4.66
C LEU A 52 -4.29 10.41 3.50
N ALA A 53 -3.24 9.59 3.47
CA ALA A 53 -2.45 9.35 2.26
C ALA A 53 -2.95 8.04 1.61
N ASN A 54 -2.50 7.72 0.40
CA ASN A 54 -2.93 6.51 -0.30
C ASN A 54 -1.88 5.40 -0.21
N VAL A 55 -2.38 4.17 -0.24
CA VAL A 55 -1.61 2.99 -0.61
C VAL A 55 -2.36 2.26 -1.73
N TYR A 56 -1.62 1.79 -2.72
CA TYR A 56 -2.16 1.05 -3.86
C TYR A 56 -1.75 -0.42 -3.73
N VAL A 57 -2.75 -1.29 -3.60
CA VAL A 57 -2.59 -2.72 -3.33
C VAL A 57 -3.10 -3.52 -4.53
N PHE A 58 -2.23 -4.33 -5.12
CA PHE A 58 -2.53 -5.03 -6.38
C PHE A 58 -3.28 -6.34 -6.12
N THR A 59 -4.39 -6.56 -6.84
CA THR A 59 -5.25 -7.74 -6.73
C THR A 59 -5.12 -8.70 -7.91
N ASN A 60 -4.36 -8.33 -8.95
CA ASN A 60 -3.98 -9.19 -10.06
C ASN A 60 -2.65 -8.71 -10.72
N GLY A 61 -2.21 -9.40 -11.78
CA GLY A 61 -1.05 -9.00 -12.57
C GLY A 61 0.23 -9.75 -12.18
N ILE A 62 1.31 -9.03 -11.91
CA ILE A 62 2.64 -9.61 -11.66
C ILE A 62 2.67 -10.34 -10.32
N GLN A 63 3.07 -11.61 -10.33
CA GLN A 63 3.40 -12.39 -9.13
C GLN A 63 4.92 -12.55 -9.04
N PRO A 64 5.62 -11.69 -8.27
CA PRO A 64 7.07 -11.77 -8.14
C PRO A 64 7.49 -12.96 -7.28
N ARG A 65 8.71 -13.46 -7.49
CA ARG A 65 9.30 -14.49 -6.60
C ARG A 65 9.65 -13.95 -5.22
N GLY A 66 9.93 -12.65 -5.11
CA GLY A 66 10.40 -11.97 -3.90
C GLY A 66 9.27 -11.33 -3.08
N ALA A 67 9.49 -10.06 -2.71
CA ALA A 67 8.52 -9.22 -2.02
C ALA A 67 7.21 -9.14 -2.81
N ARG A 68 6.09 -9.25 -2.11
CA ARG A 68 4.73 -9.30 -2.67
C ARG A 68 3.76 -8.57 -1.76
N GLY A 69 2.71 -8.00 -2.33
CA GLY A 69 1.61 -7.41 -1.58
C GLY A 69 0.67 -8.47 -0.96
N PRO A 70 -0.35 -8.05 -0.21
CA PRO A 70 -1.30 -8.92 0.48
C PRO A 70 -2.02 -9.98 -0.36
N PHE A 71 -2.21 -9.72 -1.67
CA PHE A 71 -2.85 -10.67 -2.60
C PHE A 71 -1.84 -11.46 -3.45
N GLU A 72 -0.59 -11.55 -3.02
CA GLU A 72 0.50 -12.26 -3.71
C GLU A 72 0.96 -11.66 -5.05
N TYR A 73 0.47 -10.47 -5.40
CA TYR A 73 0.94 -9.71 -6.55
C TYR A 73 2.08 -8.75 -6.16
N GLN A 74 2.43 -7.81 -7.04
CA GLN A 74 3.55 -6.90 -6.80
C GLN A 74 3.43 -6.13 -5.46
N PRO A 75 4.57 -5.67 -4.89
CA PRO A 75 4.58 -4.85 -3.68
C PRO A 75 3.67 -3.62 -3.77
N ASP A 76 3.19 -3.19 -2.61
CA ASP A 76 2.31 -2.02 -2.50
C ASP A 76 3.04 -0.72 -2.87
N ILE A 77 2.31 0.21 -3.46
CA ILE A 77 2.84 1.53 -3.85
C ILE A 77 2.27 2.59 -2.92
N PHE A 78 3.15 3.43 -2.39
CA PHE A 78 2.81 4.54 -1.51
C PHE A 78 2.95 5.87 -2.24
N ASP A 79 2.01 6.77 -2.00
CA ASP A 79 2.17 8.18 -2.36
C ASP A 79 2.72 8.99 -1.18
N THR A 80 3.12 10.23 -1.47
CA THR A 80 3.50 11.24 -0.47
C THR A 80 4.39 10.67 0.66
N PRO A 81 5.60 10.16 0.36
CA PRO A 81 6.51 9.68 1.40
C PRO A 81 6.92 10.82 2.36
N PRO A 82 7.49 10.52 3.55
CA PRO A 82 7.98 11.52 4.47
C PRO A 82 8.87 12.56 3.78
N GLY A 83 8.69 13.83 4.15
CA GLY A 83 9.37 14.96 3.48
C GLY A 83 8.58 15.57 2.31
N THR A 84 7.47 14.95 1.91
CA THR A 84 6.53 15.54 0.93
C THR A 84 5.28 16.12 1.61
N PRO A 85 4.64 17.15 1.02
CA PRO A 85 3.33 17.61 1.49
C PRO A 85 2.29 16.48 1.40
N GLY A 86 1.51 16.30 2.46
CA GLY A 86 0.44 15.30 2.50
C GLY A 86 0.86 13.92 3.05
N TYR A 87 2.10 13.75 3.50
CA TYR A 87 2.46 12.52 4.21
C TYR A 87 1.52 12.26 5.39
N SER A 88 0.99 11.04 5.43
CA SER A 88 0.25 10.50 6.56
C SER A 88 0.63 9.02 6.70
N PRO A 89 0.88 8.52 7.93
CA PRO A 89 0.99 7.08 8.15
C PRO A 89 -0.37 6.40 8.03
N LEU A 90 -1.49 7.13 8.06
CA LEU A 90 -2.82 6.59 7.84
C LEU A 90 -3.09 6.49 6.34
N ARG A 91 -3.17 5.25 5.85
CA ARG A 91 -3.28 4.93 4.43
C ARG A 91 -4.69 4.47 4.07
N ALA A 92 -5.32 5.20 3.16
CA ALA A 92 -6.50 4.73 2.45
C ALA A 92 -6.09 3.60 1.48
N VAL A 93 -6.69 2.43 1.64
CA VAL A 93 -6.39 1.27 0.79
C VAL A 93 -7.16 1.40 -0.52
N ASN A 94 -6.40 1.54 -1.61
CA ASN A 94 -6.91 1.54 -2.97
C ASN A 94 -6.51 0.21 -3.64
N LEU A 95 -7.51 -0.57 -4.06
CA LEU A 95 -7.31 -1.83 -4.74
C LEU A 95 -7.07 -1.58 -6.23
N VAL A 96 -5.99 -2.15 -6.75
CA VAL A 96 -5.57 -1.98 -8.14
C VAL A 96 -5.67 -3.30 -8.89
N ALA A 97 -6.37 -3.27 -10.02
CA ALA A 97 -6.47 -4.40 -10.94
C ALA A 97 -6.07 -3.98 -12.35
N TRP A 98 -5.18 -4.73 -12.98
CA TRP A 98 -4.92 -4.68 -14.41
C TRP A 98 -6.15 -5.12 -15.20
N THR A 99 -6.53 -4.31 -16.19
CA THR A 99 -7.60 -4.61 -17.15
C THR A 99 -7.23 -5.83 -17.99
N ALA A 100 -5.95 -5.95 -18.37
CA ALA A 100 -5.39 -7.10 -19.06
C ALA A 100 -4.19 -7.64 -18.27
N PRO A 101 -4.38 -8.63 -17.36
CA PRO A 101 -3.31 -9.12 -16.48
C PRO A 101 -2.07 -9.66 -17.21
N SER A 102 -2.23 -10.15 -18.44
CA SER A 102 -1.12 -10.62 -19.29
C SER A 102 -0.21 -9.50 -19.81
N GLN A 103 -0.65 -8.24 -19.73
CA GLN A 103 0.10 -7.04 -20.10
C GLN A 103 0.66 -6.29 -18.88
N ALA A 104 0.50 -6.86 -17.67
CA ALA A 104 0.95 -6.21 -16.45
C ALA A 104 2.47 -5.95 -16.47
N ARG A 105 2.86 -4.75 -16.06
CA ARG A 105 4.24 -4.33 -15.83
C ARG A 105 4.41 -3.86 -14.38
N LEU A 106 5.64 -3.86 -13.89
CA LEU A 106 5.90 -3.37 -12.53
C LEU A 106 5.60 -1.87 -12.50
N LEU A 107 4.86 -1.43 -11.48
CA LEU A 107 4.69 -0.02 -11.15
C LEU A 107 5.38 0.25 -9.81
N THR A 108 6.10 1.37 -9.69
CA THR A 108 6.91 1.69 -8.50
C THR A 108 6.66 3.10 -7.97
N SER A 109 5.75 3.87 -8.56
CA SER A 109 5.36 5.18 -8.06
C SER A 109 3.88 5.46 -8.22
N ALA A 110 3.34 6.36 -7.38
CA ALA A 110 1.97 6.82 -7.51
C ALA A 110 1.72 7.58 -8.82
N GLU A 111 2.75 8.19 -9.41
CA GLU A 111 2.68 8.79 -10.74
C GLU A 111 2.44 7.73 -11.82
N GLU A 112 3.17 6.62 -11.77
CA GLU A 112 2.97 5.52 -12.72
C GLU A 112 1.60 4.86 -12.58
N VAL A 113 1.07 4.75 -11.35
CA VAL A 113 -0.30 4.29 -11.11
C VAL A 113 -1.30 5.24 -11.79
N ARG A 114 -1.19 6.56 -11.58
CA ARG A 114 -2.08 7.53 -12.21
C ARG A 114 -1.98 7.49 -13.74
N ALA A 115 -0.77 7.36 -14.28
CA ALA A 115 -0.56 7.25 -15.73
C ALA A 115 -1.19 5.97 -16.31
N ALA A 116 -0.98 4.82 -15.66
CA ALA A 116 -1.58 3.55 -16.07
C ALA A 116 -3.13 3.59 -15.98
N GLN A 117 -3.66 4.23 -14.94
CA GLN A 117 -5.11 4.42 -14.79
C GLN A 117 -5.67 5.31 -15.90
N ALA A 118 -5.01 6.44 -16.20
CA ALA A 118 -5.42 7.36 -17.27
C ALA A 118 -5.35 6.69 -18.66
N ALA A 119 -4.43 5.76 -18.86
CA ALA A 119 -4.32 4.95 -20.08
C ALA A 119 -5.33 3.79 -20.14
N GLY A 120 -6.13 3.55 -19.08
CA GLY A 120 -7.07 2.44 -19.00
C GLY A 120 -6.42 1.06 -18.78
N GLU A 121 -5.14 1.02 -18.46
CA GLU A 121 -4.38 -0.21 -18.21
C GLU A 121 -4.80 -0.88 -16.90
N ILE A 122 -5.21 -0.06 -15.91
CA ILE A 122 -5.64 -0.49 -14.58
C ILE A 122 -6.94 0.20 -14.17
N THR A 123 -7.69 -0.44 -13.28
CA THR A 123 -8.76 0.15 -12.47
C THR A 123 -8.29 0.32 -11.03
N VAL A 124 -8.71 1.42 -10.40
CA VAL A 124 -8.42 1.70 -8.98
C VAL A 124 -9.75 1.86 -8.24
N GLU A 125 -9.97 1.02 -7.23
CA GLU A 125 -11.17 1.03 -6.39
C GLU A 125 -10.80 1.36 -4.94
N ARG A 126 -11.45 2.37 -4.37
CA ARG A 126 -11.27 2.69 -2.95
C ARG A 126 -12.07 1.72 -2.10
N SER A 127 -11.38 0.95 -1.27
CA SER A 127 -12.00 -0.07 -0.40
C SER A 127 -12.80 0.50 0.78
N GLY A 128 -12.56 1.77 1.15
CA GLY A 128 -13.05 2.35 2.41
C GLY A 128 -12.26 1.92 3.66
N VAL A 129 -11.26 1.03 3.51
CA VAL A 129 -10.40 0.59 4.60
C VAL A 129 -9.25 1.57 4.80
N VAL A 130 -8.95 1.87 6.06
CA VAL A 130 -7.79 2.65 6.48
C VAL A 130 -6.87 1.76 7.30
N VAL A 131 -5.57 1.79 6.98
CA VAL A 131 -4.53 1.06 7.72
C VAL A 131 -3.47 2.05 8.18
N ASN A 132 -3.05 1.96 9.43
CA ASN A 132 -1.87 2.67 9.91
C ASN A 132 -0.61 1.93 9.45
N MET A 133 0.12 2.57 8.53
CA MET A 133 1.27 2.02 7.82
C MET A 133 2.44 3.01 7.87
N PRO A 134 3.13 3.13 9.03
CA PRO A 134 4.30 3.99 9.13
C PRO A 134 5.44 3.48 8.23
N LEU A 135 6.06 4.40 7.50
CA LEU A 135 7.27 4.13 6.71
C LEU A 135 8.49 4.12 7.63
N LEU A 136 9.33 3.09 7.49
CA LEU A 136 10.60 2.92 8.18
C LEU A 136 11.76 3.49 7.36
N THR A 137 11.70 3.35 6.04
CA THR A 137 12.60 3.99 5.08
C THR A 137 11.79 4.66 3.98
N TRP A 138 12.35 5.68 3.34
CA TRP A 138 11.70 6.45 2.27
C TRP A 138 12.75 7.11 1.36
N PRO A 139 12.37 7.59 0.16
CA PRO A 139 13.29 8.33 -0.69
C PRO A 139 13.92 9.51 0.06
N GLY A 140 15.25 9.46 0.23
CA GLY A 140 16.00 10.49 0.96
C GLY A 140 16.02 10.36 2.50
N GLY A 141 15.54 9.26 3.10
CA GLY A 141 15.63 9.07 4.56
C GLY A 141 15.30 7.66 5.09
N GLY A 142 15.65 7.44 6.36
CA GLY A 142 15.61 6.13 7.01
C GLY A 142 16.88 5.33 6.71
N GLU A 143 17.72 5.12 7.72
CA GLU A 143 18.93 4.30 7.58
C GLU A 143 18.53 2.83 7.35
N ARG A 144 19.23 2.14 6.43
CA ARG A 144 19.10 0.69 6.19
C ARG A 144 19.91 -0.10 7.20
#